data_AF-A0A7C4G363-F1
#
_entry.id   AF-A0A7C4G363-F1
#
_cell.length_a   1.000
_cell.length_b   1.000
_cell.length_c   1.000
_cell.angle_alpha   90.00
_cell.angle_beta   90.00
_cell.angle_gamma   90.00
#
_symmetry.space_group_name_H-M   'P 1'
#
loop_
_entity.id
_entity.type
_entity.pdbx_description
1 polymer ?
#
loop_
_entity_poly.entity_id
_entity_poly.type
_entity_poly.pdbx_seq_one_letter_code
_entity_poly.pdbx_strand_id
1 'polypeptide(L)'
;MASAACVLPGSMPITIDNLMQTPEGRRVMSCLQCGVCVGSCPYGEVMDYPPRRIIALLRAGMVEKVYHSDSLLACVACYTCMYKCPRDIRLTDTILPLAKEQVLIHQPDLPAELQRALQNTLRYGNPMGESSRKRAAWVRTSPVPVRIFSEDPRPADVLWFVECYTSY
;
A
#
# COMPACT_ATOMS: atom_id res chain seq x y z
N MET A 1 2.05 13.25 16.75
CA MET A 1 1.38 13.83 15.57
C MET A 1 0.48 12.76 14.99
N ALA A 2 -0.82 12.84 15.27
CA ALA A 2 -1.80 11.85 14.86
C ALA A 2 -1.97 11.92 13.33
N SER A 3 -1.78 10.79 12.65
CA SER A 3 -2.09 10.62 11.24
C SER A 3 -3.59 10.85 11.05
N ALA A 4 -3.96 11.89 10.30
CA ALA A 4 -5.33 12.13 9.90
C ALA A 4 -5.72 11.07 8.86
N ALA A 5 -6.24 9.93 9.34
CA ALA A 5 -7.08 9.09 8.52
C ALA A 5 -8.24 9.98 8.04
N CYS A 6 -8.38 10.13 6.72
CA CYS A 6 -9.53 10.78 6.10
C CYS A 6 -10.77 9.89 6.33
N VAL A 7 -11.29 9.90 7.55
CA VAL A 7 -12.54 9.25 7.92
C VAL A 7 -13.62 10.31 7.80
N LEU A 8 -14.54 10.11 6.86
CA LEU A 8 -15.75 10.93 6.79
C LEU A 8 -16.51 10.79 8.13
N PRO A 9 -16.89 11.90 8.80
CA PRO A 9 -17.52 11.82 10.11
C PRO A 9 -18.87 11.08 10.01
N GLY A 10 -18.99 9.95 10.71
CA GLY A 10 -20.24 9.20 10.89
C GLY A 10 -20.31 7.78 10.30
N SER A 11 -19.32 7.33 9.54
CA SER A 11 -19.26 5.92 9.09
C SER A 11 -18.46 5.08 10.07
N MET A 12 -18.99 3.92 10.50
CA MET A 12 -18.18 2.88 11.15
C MET A 12 -16.91 2.61 10.32
N PRO A 13 -15.74 2.42 10.95
CA PRO A 13 -14.55 2.05 10.21
C PRO A 13 -14.82 0.72 9.48
N ILE A 14 -14.53 0.69 8.18
CA ILE A 14 -14.63 -0.52 7.38
C ILE A 14 -13.55 -1.48 7.87
N THR A 15 -13.94 -2.69 8.22
CA THR A 15 -13.05 -3.79 8.57
C THR A 15 -13.23 -4.93 7.59
N ILE A 16 -12.33 -5.91 7.62
CA ILE A 16 -12.48 -7.08 6.76
C ILE A 16 -13.77 -7.86 7.09
N ASP A 17 -14.16 -7.90 8.36
CA ASP A 17 -15.35 -8.63 8.84
C ASP A 17 -16.67 -7.95 8.45
N ASN A 18 -16.69 -6.62 8.44
CA ASN A 18 -17.89 -5.85 8.10
C ASN A 18 -17.95 -5.45 6.62
N LEU A 19 -16.89 -5.70 5.83
CA LEU A 19 -16.75 -5.28 4.43
C LEU A 19 -17.99 -5.62 3.60
N MET A 20 -18.53 -6.82 3.76
CA MET A 20 -19.67 -7.29 2.96
C MET A 20 -20.98 -6.53 3.24
N GLN A 21 -21.05 -5.81 4.37
CA GLN A 21 -22.19 -4.99 4.77
C GLN A 21 -22.10 -3.56 4.23
N THR A 22 -20.93 -3.16 3.71
CA THR A 22 -20.68 -1.80 3.22
C THR A 22 -21.03 -1.63 1.73
N PRO A 23 -21.14 -0.39 1.23
CA PRO A 23 -21.26 -0.13 -0.21
C PRO A 23 -20.14 -0.78 -1.05
N GLU A 24 -18.93 -0.84 -0.51
CA GLU A 24 -17.77 -1.47 -1.14
C GLU A 24 -17.94 -2.99 -1.23
N GLY A 25 -18.44 -3.64 -0.18
CA GLY A 25 -18.82 -5.06 -0.22
C GLY A 25 -19.88 -5.37 -1.28
N ARG A 26 -20.88 -4.49 -1.45
CA ARG A 26 -21.86 -4.64 -2.53
C ARG A 26 -21.23 -4.56 -3.92
N ARG A 27 -20.21 -3.71 -4.10
CA ARG A 27 -19.44 -3.65 -5.36
C ARG A 27 -18.66 -4.93 -5.61
N VAL A 28 -18.04 -5.51 -4.56
CA VAL A 28 -17.39 -6.84 -4.61
C VAL A 28 -18.35 -7.92 -5.10
N MET A 29 -19.57 -7.94 -4.56
CA MET A 29 -20.61 -8.89 -4.97
C MET A 29 -21.06 -8.71 -6.42
N SER A 30 -20.93 -7.51 -6.97
CA SER A 30 -21.25 -7.23 -8.38
C SER A 30 -20.17 -7.64 -9.38
N CYS A 31 -19.08 -8.27 -8.92
CA CYS A 31 -17.97 -8.70 -9.78
C CYS A 31 -18.41 -9.74 -10.82
N LEU A 32 -18.16 -9.43 -12.10
CA LEU A 32 -18.44 -10.31 -13.25
C LEU A 32 -17.39 -11.42 -13.47
N GLN A 33 -16.32 -11.43 -12.67
CA GLN A 33 -15.19 -12.35 -12.86
C GLN A 33 -14.54 -12.29 -14.27
N CYS A 34 -14.59 -11.14 -14.93
CA CYS A 34 -14.10 -10.97 -16.30
C CYS A 34 -12.57 -11.10 -16.50
N GLY A 35 -11.77 -11.03 -15.42
CA GLY A 35 -10.32 -11.27 -15.50
C GLY A 35 -9.45 -10.08 -15.89
N VAL A 36 -10.03 -8.92 -16.22
CA VAL A 36 -9.28 -7.69 -16.57
C VAL A 36 -8.21 -7.36 -15.53
N CYS A 37 -8.54 -7.47 -14.24
CA CYS A 37 -7.63 -7.19 -13.15
C CYS A 37 -6.43 -8.15 -13.06
N VAL A 38 -6.57 -9.39 -13.52
CA VAL A 38 -5.46 -10.36 -13.58
C VAL A 38 -4.61 -10.10 -14.80
N GLY A 39 -5.22 -9.92 -15.97
CA GLY A 39 -4.51 -9.62 -17.21
C GLY A 39 -3.76 -8.29 -17.19
N SER A 40 -4.15 -7.37 -16.30
CA SER A 40 -3.46 -6.09 -16.11
C SER A 40 -2.49 -6.09 -14.92
N CYS A 41 -2.39 -7.17 -14.14
CA CYS A 41 -1.54 -7.21 -12.96
C CYS A 41 -0.10 -7.57 -13.39
N PRO A 42 0.90 -6.72 -13.13
CA PRO A 42 2.30 -7.05 -13.49
C PRO A 42 2.86 -8.23 -12.69
N TYR A 43 2.28 -8.53 -11.53
CA TYR A 43 2.69 -9.63 -10.64
C TYR A 43 1.68 -10.79 -10.64
N GLY A 44 0.71 -10.80 -11.56
CA GLY A 44 -0.37 -11.81 -11.54
C GLY A 44 0.13 -13.25 -11.64
N GLU A 45 1.26 -13.48 -12.32
CA GLU A 45 1.85 -14.80 -12.55
C GLU A 45 2.55 -15.39 -11.32
N VAL A 46 2.98 -14.55 -10.38
CA VAL A 46 3.70 -14.96 -9.16
C VAL A 46 2.80 -14.96 -7.92
N MET A 47 1.52 -14.64 -8.08
CA MET A 47 0.52 -14.68 -7.01
C MET A 47 -0.25 -16.00 -7.05
N ASP A 48 -0.34 -16.71 -5.92
CA ASP A 48 -1.27 -17.86 -5.78
C ASP A 48 -2.72 -17.44 -6.01
N TYR A 49 -3.06 -16.25 -5.50
CA TYR A 49 -4.36 -15.61 -5.61
C TYR A 49 -4.20 -14.25 -6.29
N PRO A 50 -4.23 -14.19 -7.63
CA PRO A 50 -4.24 -12.92 -8.34
C PRO A 50 -5.57 -12.17 -8.09
N PRO A 51 -5.67 -10.86 -8.42
CA PRO A 51 -6.78 -9.98 -8.06
C PRO A 51 -8.20 -10.54 -8.24
N ARG A 52 -8.49 -11.20 -9.37
CA ARG A 52 -9.81 -11.80 -9.63
C ARG A 52 -10.14 -12.92 -8.63
N ARG A 53 -9.14 -13.74 -8.30
CA ARG A 53 -9.27 -14.89 -7.39
C ARG A 53 -9.43 -14.43 -5.94
N ILE A 54 -8.75 -13.36 -5.55
CA ILE A 54 -8.99 -12.68 -4.26
C ILE A 54 -10.46 -12.27 -4.17
N ILE A 55 -10.99 -11.58 -5.18
CA ILE A 55 -12.41 -11.17 -5.20
C ILE A 55 -13.35 -12.38 -5.12
N ALA A 56 -13.02 -13.48 -5.81
CA ALA A 56 -13.82 -14.71 -5.75
C ALA A 56 -13.83 -15.33 -4.35
N LEU A 57 -12.68 -15.37 -3.67
CA LEU A 57 -12.56 -15.88 -2.30
C LEU A 57 -13.33 -15.01 -1.30
N LEU A 58 -13.26 -13.69 -1.43
CA LEU A 58 -14.03 -12.75 -0.60
C LEU A 58 -15.53 -12.97 -0.76
N ARG A 59 -16.02 -13.13 -2.00
CA ARG A 59 -17.44 -13.44 -2.29
C ARG A 59 -17.89 -14.77 -1.70
N ALA A 60 -16.97 -15.73 -1.60
CA ALA A 60 -17.22 -17.05 -1.02
C ALA A 60 -17.09 -17.07 0.51
N GLY A 61 -16.80 -15.94 1.17
CA GLY A 61 -16.54 -15.88 2.61
C GLY A 61 -15.24 -16.56 3.03
N MET A 62 -14.34 -16.88 2.10
CA MET A 62 -13.07 -17.57 2.36
C MET A 62 -11.94 -16.56 2.54
N VAL A 63 -12.15 -15.55 3.38
CA VAL A 63 -11.22 -14.42 3.54
C VAL A 63 -9.89 -14.85 4.14
N GLU A 64 -9.91 -15.78 5.08
CA GLU A 64 -8.72 -16.43 5.67
C GLU A 64 -7.68 -16.85 4.63
N LYS A 65 -8.15 -17.47 3.54
CA LYS A 65 -7.25 -17.95 2.48
C LYS A 65 -6.47 -16.81 1.83
N VAL A 66 -7.07 -15.63 1.74
CA VAL A 66 -6.46 -14.46 1.11
C VAL A 66 -5.23 -14.01 1.91
N TYR A 67 -5.36 -13.87 3.22
CA TYR A 67 -4.30 -13.32 4.08
C TYR A 67 -3.34 -14.37 4.66
N HIS A 68 -3.68 -15.66 4.59
CA HIS A 68 -2.71 -16.73 4.84
C HIS A 68 -1.76 -17.01 3.65
N SER A 69 -1.96 -16.35 2.52
CA SER A 69 -1.05 -16.43 1.36
C SER A 69 -0.17 -15.19 1.25
N ASP A 70 0.98 -15.35 0.60
CA ASP A 70 1.90 -14.24 0.31
C ASP A 70 1.46 -13.40 -0.91
N SER A 71 0.34 -13.78 -1.55
CA SER A 71 -0.17 -13.08 -2.74
C SER A 71 -0.42 -11.60 -2.49
N LEU A 72 -0.82 -11.24 -1.26
CA LEU A 72 -1.03 -9.84 -0.89
C LEU A 72 0.27 -9.04 -0.80
N LEU A 73 1.38 -9.67 -0.41
CA LEU A 73 2.70 -9.02 -0.33
C LEU A 73 3.24 -8.64 -1.71
N ALA A 74 2.89 -9.39 -2.75
CA ALA A 74 3.26 -9.08 -4.13
C ALA A 74 2.51 -7.87 -4.72
N CYS A 75 1.41 -7.42 -4.11
CA CYS A 75 0.68 -6.25 -4.61
C CYS A 75 1.44 -4.95 -4.32
N VAL A 76 1.93 -4.29 -5.38
CA VAL A 76 2.64 -2.99 -5.31
C VAL A 76 1.72 -1.77 -5.33
N ALA A 77 0.40 -1.97 -5.20
CA ALA A 77 -0.60 -0.89 -5.24
C ALA A 77 -0.44 0.04 -6.46
N CYS A 78 -0.24 -0.51 -7.67
CA CYS A 78 -0.10 0.28 -8.90
C CYS A 78 -1.44 0.78 -9.50
N TYR A 79 -2.57 0.54 -8.83
CA TYR A 79 -3.92 1.01 -9.19
C TYR A 79 -4.52 0.53 -10.53
N THR A 80 -3.75 -0.16 -11.37
CA THR A 80 -4.19 -0.52 -12.72
C THR A 80 -5.44 -1.40 -12.73
N CYS A 81 -5.51 -2.39 -11.84
CA CYS A 81 -6.65 -3.32 -11.75
C CYS A 81 -7.94 -2.62 -11.30
N MET A 82 -7.84 -1.60 -10.45
CA MET A 82 -8.95 -0.78 -10.01
C MET A 82 -9.42 0.13 -11.15
N TYR A 83 -8.49 0.84 -11.79
CA TYR A 83 -8.79 1.78 -12.87
C TYR A 83 -9.49 1.11 -14.06
N LYS A 84 -9.07 -0.11 -14.42
CA LYS A 84 -9.66 -0.84 -15.55
C LYS A 84 -10.90 -1.66 -15.18
N CYS A 85 -11.36 -1.64 -13.93
CA CYS A 85 -12.47 -2.49 -13.49
C CYS A 85 -13.81 -1.99 -14.07
N PRO A 86 -14.54 -2.77 -14.89
CA PRO A 86 -15.83 -2.34 -15.45
C PRO A 86 -16.95 -2.27 -14.40
N ARG A 87 -16.70 -2.79 -13.19
CA ARG A 87 -17.63 -2.76 -12.05
C ARG A 87 -17.21 -1.78 -10.96
N ASP A 88 -16.13 -1.03 -11.20
CA ASP A 88 -15.60 -0.02 -10.29
C ASP A 88 -15.42 -0.57 -8.85
N ILE A 89 -14.74 -1.73 -8.77
CA ILE A 89 -14.40 -2.38 -7.51
C ILE A 89 -13.13 -1.72 -6.98
N ARG A 90 -13.22 -1.12 -5.79
CA ARG A 90 -12.11 -0.45 -5.09
C ARG A 90 -11.14 -1.45 -4.44
N LEU A 91 -10.52 -2.27 -5.28
CA LEU A 91 -9.64 -3.34 -4.83
C LEU A 91 -8.39 -2.78 -4.14
N THR A 92 -7.70 -1.83 -4.77
CA THR A 92 -6.45 -1.25 -4.25
C THR A 92 -6.66 -0.31 -3.06
N ASP A 93 -7.75 0.46 -3.04
CA ASP A 93 -7.99 1.47 -2.00
C ASP A 93 -8.60 0.93 -0.72
N THR A 94 -9.45 -0.10 -0.83
CA THR A 94 -10.24 -0.57 0.32
C THR A 94 -9.91 -2.00 0.65
N ILE A 95 -10.09 -2.91 -0.30
CA ILE A 95 -10.09 -4.34 -0.01
C ILE A 95 -8.70 -4.88 0.32
N LEU A 96 -7.70 -4.55 -0.53
CA LEU A 96 -6.33 -5.05 -0.34
C LEU A 96 -5.67 -4.47 0.92
N PRO A 97 -5.83 -3.18 1.28
CA PRO A 97 -5.35 -2.67 2.57
C PRO A 97 -5.93 -3.42 3.77
N LEU A 98 -7.25 -3.64 3.80
CA LEU A 98 -7.89 -4.40 4.88
C LEU A 98 -7.37 -5.83 4.98
N ALA A 99 -7.17 -6.50 3.84
CA ALA A 99 -6.62 -7.85 3.83
C ALA A 99 -5.13 -7.89 4.19
N LYS A 100 -4.34 -6.88 3.79
CA LYS A 100 -2.93 -6.73 4.16
C LYS A 100 -2.75 -6.48 5.66
N GLU A 101 -3.67 -5.76 6.29
CA GLU A 101 -3.69 -5.62 7.74
C GLU A 101 -3.79 -6.99 8.42
N GLN A 102 -4.67 -7.87 7.93
CA GLN A 102 -4.79 -9.23 8.46
C GLN A 102 -3.51 -10.06 8.25
N VAL A 103 -2.79 -9.88 7.14
CA VAL A 103 -1.48 -10.51 6.93
C VAL A 103 -0.52 -10.13 8.06
N LEU A 104 -0.45 -8.85 8.42
CA LEU A 104 0.45 -8.37 9.48
C LEU A 104 0.06 -8.86 10.88
N ILE A 105 -1.22 -9.13 11.12
CA ILE A 105 -1.74 -9.62 12.41
C ILE A 105 -1.59 -11.14 12.54
N HIS A 106 -1.86 -11.88 11.46
CA HIS A 106 -2.03 -13.33 11.51
C HIS A 106 -0.88 -14.13 10.92
N GLN A 107 -0.01 -13.55 10.07
CA GLN A 107 1.16 -14.28 9.60
C GLN A 107 2.29 -14.25 10.65
N PRO A 108 2.70 -15.41 11.17
CA PRO A 108 3.80 -15.47 12.15
C PRO A 108 5.16 -15.15 11.51
N ASP A 109 5.33 -15.44 10.21
CA ASP A 109 6.61 -15.44 9.51
C ASP A 109 6.68 -14.36 8.43
N LEU A 110 6.52 -13.09 8.80
CA LEU A 110 6.78 -11.99 7.87
C LEU A 110 8.26 -12.00 7.43
N PRO A 111 8.57 -11.67 6.15
CA PRO A 111 9.96 -11.57 5.71
C PRO A 111 10.79 -10.64 6.61
N ALA A 112 11.99 -11.06 6.98
CA ALA A 112 12.84 -10.31 7.93
C ALA A 112 13.15 -8.89 7.43
N GLU A 113 13.28 -8.71 6.11
CA GLU A 113 13.46 -7.42 5.46
C GLU A 113 12.26 -6.49 5.72
N LEU A 114 11.04 -7.01 5.61
CA LEU A 114 9.81 -6.26 5.87
C LEU A 114 9.70 -5.88 7.34
N GLN A 115 9.96 -6.83 8.25
CA GLN A 115 9.96 -6.56 9.70
C GLN A 115 10.95 -5.45 10.06
N ARG A 116 12.19 -5.53 9.54
CA ARG A 116 13.22 -4.52 9.75
C ARG A 116 12.81 -3.16 9.17
N ALA A 117 12.24 -3.12 7.97
CA ALA A 117 11.77 -1.88 7.35
C ALA A 117 10.65 -1.20 8.18
N LEU A 118 9.69 -1.98 8.71
CA LEU A 118 8.63 -1.47 9.58
C LEU A 118 9.19 -0.93 10.90
N GLN A 119 10.08 -1.68 11.55
CA GLN A 119 10.75 -1.25 12.79
C GLN A 119 11.58 0.03 12.58
N ASN A 120 12.34 0.10 11.49
CA ASN A 120 13.12 1.28 11.12
C ASN A 120 12.21 2.48 10.86
N THR A 121 11.09 2.28 10.18
CA THR A 121 10.12 3.34 9.91
C THR A 121 9.55 3.90 11.21
N LEU A 122 9.19 3.04 12.17
CA LEU A 122 8.70 3.48 13.49
C LEU A 122 9.77 4.20 14.32
N ARG A 123 11.04 3.76 14.25
CA ARG A 123 12.12 4.30 15.08
C ARG A 123 12.82 5.53 14.49
N TYR A 124 13.02 5.55 13.18
CA TYR A 124 13.82 6.55 12.46
C TYR A 124 13.02 7.39 11.45
N GLY A 125 11.75 7.04 11.20
CA GLY A 125 10.91 7.71 10.20
C GLY A 125 11.27 7.35 8.75
N ASN A 126 12.10 6.32 8.52
CA ASN A 126 12.49 5.84 7.20
C ASN A 126 12.79 4.32 7.23
N PRO A 127 12.60 3.59 6.13
CA PRO A 127 12.77 2.14 6.10
C PRO A 127 14.25 1.69 6.19
N MET A 128 15.19 2.57 5.84
CA MET A 128 16.62 2.24 5.80
C MET A 128 17.29 2.31 7.18
N GLY A 129 16.62 2.90 8.18
CA GLY A 129 17.18 3.10 9.52
C GLY A 129 18.24 4.21 9.58
N GLU A 130 18.24 5.10 8.59
CA GLU A 130 19.24 6.14 8.45
C GLU A 130 18.94 7.36 9.35
N SER A 131 20.00 8.04 9.79
CA SER A 131 19.87 9.24 10.62
C SER A 131 19.38 10.43 9.79
N SER A 132 18.40 11.18 10.30
CA SER A 132 17.90 12.41 9.66
C SER A 132 18.98 13.43 9.29
N ARG A 133 20.13 13.43 9.98
CA ARG A 133 21.29 14.29 9.68
C ARG A 133 21.95 13.97 8.33
N LYS A 134 21.82 12.73 7.85
CA LYS A 134 22.38 12.31 6.57
C LYS A 134 21.44 12.60 5.39
N ARG A 135 20.27 13.23 5.61
CA ARG A 135 19.24 13.33 4.55
C ARG A 135 19.68 14.01 3.26
N ALA A 136 20.66 14.92 3.34
CA ALA A 136 21.20 15.63 2.18
C ALA A 136 22.49 15.00 1.64
N ALA A 137 22.93 13.84 2.15
CA ALA A 137 24.22 13.25 1.78
C ALA A 137 24.29 12.79 0.32
N TRP A 138 23.15 12.45 -0.29
CA TRP A 138 23.01 12.17 -1.73
C TRP A 138 23.41 13.36 -2.62
N VAL A 139 23.34 14.60 -2.12
CA VAL A 139 23.72 15.81 -2.87
C VAL A 139 25.19 15.77 -3.28
N ARG A 140 26.05 15.10 -2.50
CA ARG A 140 27.50 15.01 -2.77
C ARG A 140 27.83 14.34 -4.10
N THR A 141 26.96 13.45 -4.57
CA THR A 141 27.12 12.74 -5.85
C THR A 141 26.21 13.30 -6.95
N SER A 142 25.49 14.40 -6.68
CA SER A 142 24.62 15.04 -7.65
C SER A 142 25.43 15.72 -8.76
N PRO A 143 25.11 15.51 -10.04
CA PRO A 143 25.76 16.22 -11.15
C PRO A 143 25.32 17.68 -11.25
N VAL A 144 24.26 18.07 -10.53
CA VAL A 144 23.74 19.44 -10.49
C VAL A 144 23.87 20.02 -9.08
N PRO A 145 24.15 21.33 -8.94
CA PRO A 145 24.13 21.99 -7.64
C PRO A 145 22.74 21.88 -7.00
N VAL A 146 22.65 21.27 -5.82
CA VAL A 146 21.39 21.17 -5.06
C VAL A 146 21.48 22.09 -3.85
N ARG A 147 20.51 22.99 -3.75
CA ARG A 147 20.38 23.91 -2.62
C ARG A 147 19.76 23.18 -1.43
N ILE A 148 20.46 23.21 -0.29
CA ILE A 148 19.97 22.60 0.96
C ILE A 148 19.23 23.67 1.78
N PHE A 149 17.92 23.50 1.91
CA PHE A 149 17.05 24.52 2.50
C PHE A 149 17.33 24.81 3.99
N SER A 150 17.89 23.84 4.73
CA SER A 150 18.30 24.03 6.12
C SER A 150 19.55 24.91 6.29
N GLU A 151 20.37 25.02 5.24
CA GLU A 151 21.60 25.82 5.24
C GLU A 151 21.35 27.20 4.63
N ASP A 152 20.47 27.28 3.64
CA ASP A 152 20.06 28.50 2.98
C ASP A 152 18.52 28.59 2.96
N PRO A 153 17.90 29.26 3.95
CA PRO A 153 16.44 29.29 4.13
C PRO A 153 15.72 30.40 3.36
N ARG A 154 16.36 31.01 2.34
CA ARG A 154 15.68 31.99 1.47
C ARG A 154 14.43 31.37 0.81
N PRO A 155 13.41 32.15 0.44
CA PRO A 155 12.27 31.63 -0.32
C PRO A 155 12.71 30.91 -1.61
N ALA A 156 11.91 29.94 -2.03
CA ALA A 156 12.06 29.24 -3.31
C ALA A 156 10.68 29.10 -3.94
N ASP A 157 10.58 29.30 -5.25
CA ASP A 157 9.32 29.15 -5.99
C ASP A 157 8.94 27.68 -6.17
N VAL A 158 9.94 26.78 -6.15
CA VAL A 158 9.78 25.33 -6.33
C VAL A 158 10.60 24.58 -5.29
N LEU A 159 9.95 23.63 -4.60
CA LEU A 159 10.59 22.68 -3.68
C LEU A 159 10.53 21.27 -4.28
N TRP A 160 11.69 20.65 -4.48
CA TRP A 160 11.77 19.26 -4.90
C TRP A 160 11.77 18.33 -3.68
N PHE A 161 10.77 17.46 -3.58
CA PHE A 161 10.66 16.48 -2.50
C PHE A 161 11.22 15.12 -2.94
N VAL A 162 12.32 14.70 -2.32
CA VAL A 162 13.05 13.44 -2.63
C VAL A 162 12.54 12.19 -1.90
N GLU A 163 11.41 12.30 -1.19
CA GLU A 163 10.81 11.22 -0.39
C GLU A 163 11.77 10.64 0.67
N CYS A 164 11.38 9.56 1.34
CA CYS A 164 12.19 8.91 2.38
C CYS A 164 13.19 7.87 1.83
N TYR A 165 12.96 7.33 0.63
CA TYR A 165 13.78 6.24 0.08
C TYR A 165 15.08 6.74 -0.55
N THR A 166 15.05 7.87 -1.27
CA THR A 166 16.23 8.42 -1.97
C THR A 166 16.96 9.52 -1.20
N SER A 167 16.46 9.88 0.00
CA SER A 167 16.93 11.03 0.78
C SER A 167 17.99 10.65 1.83
N TYR A 168 19.06 9.94 1.48
CA TYR A 168 20.17 9.58 2.40
C TYR A 168 21.50 9.33 1.67
#